data_AF-A0A1E5LA16-F1
#
_entry.id   AF-A0A1E5LA16-F1
#
_cell.length_a   1.000
_cell.length_b   1.000
_cell.length_c   1.000
_cell.angle_alpha   90.00
_cell.angle_beta   90.00
_cell.angle_gamma   90.00
#
_symmetry.space_group_name_H-M   'P 1'
#
loop_
_entity.id
_entity.type
_entity.pdbx_description
1 polymer ?
#
loop_
_entity_poly.entity_id
_entity_poly.type
_entity_poly.pdbx_seq_one_letter_code
_entity_poly.pdbx_strand_id
1 'polypeptide(L)'
;MAKFDKKKLWIIGIIAAVVIIGGSVGAIKYTSTNAFCVLCHTYEENSWMVGQHPEVNCITCHTKGLIMDKTVGIKKVFLTATGMVDPWHDKLPVKFKEEKCIACHFEPATDENKDLIDRHAKYTENVEGCLTCHGNVGHVQEILNEKYEYSKQQQ
;
A
#
# COMPACT_ATOMS: atom_id res chain seq x y z
N MET A 1 -35.07 -25.82 28.06
CA MET A 1 -34.86 -24.78 27.03
C MET A 1 -34.65 -23.45 27.75
N ALA A 2 -33.44 -22.89 27.75
CA ALA A 2 -33.17 -21.62 28.42
C ALA A 2 -33.96 -20.49 27.73
N LYS A 3 -34.92 -19.87 28.44
CA LYS A 3 -35.58 -18.65 27.99
C LYS A 3 -34.59 -17.51 28.13
N PHE A 4 -33.85 -17.22 27.06
CA PHE A 4 -32.96 -16.07 27.02
C PHE A 4 -33.79 -14.78 27.14
N ASP A 5 -33.43 -13.97 28.13
CA ASP A 5 -34.02 -12.64 28.32
C ASP A 5 -33.72 -11.79 27.08
N LYS A 6 -34.77 -11.29 26.42
CA LYS A 6 -34.67 -10.46 25.22
C LYS A 6 -33.73 -9.27 25.42
N LYS A 7 -33.67 -8.70 26.63
CA LYS A 7 -32.74 -7.61 26.98
C LYS A 7 -31.29 -8.08 27.00
N LYS A 8 -31.02 -9.28 27.56
CA LYS A 8 -29.68 -9.87 27.58
C LYS A 8 -29.21 -10.24 26.17
N LEU A 9 -30.09 -10.77 25.32
CA LEU A 9 -29.77 -11.03 23.91
C LEU A 9 -29.44 -9.75 23.16
N TRP A 10 -30.18 -8.67 23.43
CA TRP A 10 -29.93 -7.37 22.80
C TRP A 10 -28.58 -6.78 23.21
N ILE A 11 -28.24 -6.86 24.50
CA ILE A 11 -26.93 -6.43 25.02
C ILE A 11 -25.79 -7.25 24.40
N ILE A 12 -25.93 -8.57 24.36
CA ILE A 12 -24.92 -9.46 23.73
C ILE A 12 -24.76 -9.11 22.25
N GLY A 13 -25.87 -8.89 21.54
CA GLY A 13 -25.84 -8.49 20.13
C GLY A 13 -25.10 -7.18 19.90
N ILE A 14 -25.31 -6.18 20.75
CA ILE A 14 -24.60 -4.89 20.66
C ILE A 14 -23.11 -5.07 20.95
N ILE A 15 -22.75 -5.80 21.99
CA ILE A 15 -21.34 -6.04 22.33
C ILE A 15 -20.65 -6.78 21.17
N ALA A 16 -21.28 -7.81 20.62
CA ALA A 16 -20.76 -8.54 19.46
C ALA A 16 -20.58 -7.61 18.25
N ALA A 17 -21.57 -6.75 17.96
CA ALA A 17 -21.47 -5.79 16.86
C ALA A 17 -20.30 -4.79 17.06
N VAL A 18 -20.16 -4.25 18.27
CA VAL A 18 -19.05 -3.34 18.61
C VAL A 18 -17.70 -4.03 18.46
N VAL A 19 -17.56 -5.27 18.93
CA VAL A 19 -16.33 -6.05 18.79
C VAL A 19 -16.01 -6.34 17.32
N ILE A 20 -17.01 -6.72 16.52
CA ILE A 20 -16.82 -6.99 15.07
C ILE A 20 -16.40 -5.72 14.34
N ILE A 21 -17.09 -4.60 14.58
CA ILE A 21 -16.78 -3.32 13.92
C ILE A 21 -15.40 -2.83 14.35
N GLY A 22 -15.12 -2.80 15.65
CA GLY A 22 -13.83 -2.37 16.19
C GLY A 22 -12.68 -3.25 15.70
N GLY A 23 -12.86 -4.57 15.72
CA GLY A 23 -11.90 -5.53 15.19
C GLY A 23 -11.65 -5.34 13.70
N SER A 24 -12.71 -5.11 12.90
CA SER A 24 -12.60 -4.89 11.46
C SER A 24 -11.83 -3.60 11.13
N VAL A 25 -12.12 -2.51 11.84
CA VAL A 25 -11.40 -1.23 11.68
C VAL A 25 -9.93 -1.38 12.06
N GLY A 26 -9.64 -2.06 13.17
CA GLY A 26 -8.28 -2.35 13.61
C GLY A 26 -7.50 -3.17 12.58
N ALA A 27 -8.12 -4.24 12.05
CA ALA A 27 -7.53 -5.08 11.03
C ALA A 27 -7.27 -4.29 9.74
N ILE A 28 -8.22 -3.46 9.28
CA ILE A 28 -8.05 -2.61 8.11
C ILE A 28 -6.86 -1.66 8.28
N LYS A 29 -6.76 -1.01 9.45
CA LYS A 29 -5.67 -0.07 9.74
C LYS A 29 -4.32 -0.78 9.76
N TYR A 30 -4.21 -1.89 10.48
CA TYR A 30 -2.96 -2.64 10.60
C TYR A 30 -2.47 -3.17 9.24
N THR A 31 -3.38 -3.77 8.46
CA THR A 31 -3.07 -4.31 7.12
C THR A 31 -2.86 -3.24 6.05
N SER A 32 -2.85 -1.97 6.44
CA SER A 32 -2.47 -0.83 5.59
C SER A 32 -1.18 -0.15 6.06
N THR A 33 -0.46 -0.75 7.02
CA THR A 33 0.82 -0.23 7.52
C THR A 33 2.01 -0.80 6.75
N ASN A 34 3.13 -0.08 6.77
CA ASN A 34 4.40 -0.57 6.20
C ASN A 34 4.82 -1.88 6.87
N ALA A 35 4.70 -1.98 8.21
CA ALA A 35 5.02 -3.17 8.96
C ALA A 35 4.27 -4.43 8.47
N PHE A 36 3.03 -4.28 7.99
CA PHE A 36 2.31 -5.39 7.36
C PHE A 36 2.81 -5.68 5.94
N CYS A 37 3.02 -4.64 5.13
CA CYS A 37 3.50 -4.79 3.75
C CYS A 37 4.84 -5.51 3.69
N VAL A 38 5.80 -5.15 4.55
CA VAL A 38 7.16 -5.70 4.56
C VAL A 38 7.24 -7.15 5.05
N LEU A 39 6.15 -7.73 5.57
CA LEU A 39 6.08 -9.18 5.84
C LEU A 39 6.23 -10.02 4.56
N CYS A 40 5.87 -9.44 3.41
CA CYS A 40 6.08 -10.05 2.10
C CYS A 40 7.02 -9.20 1.23
N HIS A 41 7.04 -7.88 1.41
CA HIS A 41 7.79 -6.92 0.58
C HIS A 41 9.10 -6.45 1.24
N THR A 42 9.92 -7.37 1.72
CA THR A 42 11.11 -7.03 2.52
C THR A 42 12.26 -6.48 1.68
N TYR A 43 12.38 -6.88 0.41
CA TYR A 43 13.44 -6.34 -0.45
C TYR A 43 13.12 -4.91 -0.91
N GLU A 44 11.83 -4.58 -1.04
CA GLU A 44 11.31 -3.24 -1.30
C GLU A 44 11.55 -2.28 -0.13
N GLU A 45 11.53 -2.78 1.12
CA GLU A 45 11.75 -1.95 2.31
C GLU A 45 13.11 -1.25 2.26
N ASN A 46 14.17 -1.99 1.95
CA ASN A 46 15.53 -1.44 1.93
C ASN A 46 15.70 -0.38 0.84
N SER A 47 15.12 -0.60 -0.35
CA SER A 47 15.19 0.35 -1.46
C SER A 47 14.30 1.57 -1.25
N TRP A 48 13.20 1.43 -0.50
CA TRP A 48 12.32 2.52 -0.10
C TRP A 48 12.93 3.39 1.01
N MET A 49 13.54 2.77 2.02
CA MET A 49 14.14 3.46 3.17
C MET A 49 15.26 4.43 2.80
N VAL A 50 15.93 4.20 1.67
CA VAL A 50 16.97 5.09 1.12
C VAL A 50 16.50 5.86 -0.12
N GLY A 51 15.21 5.76 -0.44
CA GLY A 51 14.56 6.48 -1.53
C GLY A 51 14.26 7.94 -1.18
N GLN A 52 13.44 8.59 -2.00
CA GLN A 52 13.12 10.03 -1.84
C GLN A 52 11.95 10.29 -0.87
N HIS A 53 11.18 9.25 -0.49
CA HIS A 53 10.01 9.37 0.40
C HIS A 53 10.00 8.30 1.52
N PRO A 54 11.07 8.13 2.31
CA PRO A 54 11.14 7.13 3.38
C PRO A 54 10.15 7.40 4.53
N GLU A 55 9.57 8.59 4.60
CA GLU A 55 8.55 8.98 5.58
C GLU A 55 7.11 8.69 5.11
N VAL A 56 6.92 8.36 3.84
CA VAL A 56 5.60 8.13 3.25
C VAL A 56 5.26 6.64 3.26
N ASN A 57 4.11 6.28 3.83
CA ASN A 57 3.66 4.88 3.88
C ASN A 57 3.46 4.28 2.47
N CYS A 58 3.78 2.99 2.31
CA CYS A 58 3.69 2.26 1.03
C CYS A 58 2.30 2.41 0.39
N ILE A 59 1.25 2.28 1.22
CA ILE A 59 -0.14 2.32 0.75
C ILE A 59 -0.55 3.71 0.23
N THR A 60 0.15 4.78 0.61
CA THR A 60 -0.15 6.13 0.10
C THR A 60 0.03 6.19 -1.42
N CYS A 61 1.07 5.55 -1.94
CA CYS A 61 1.35 5.45 -3.38
C CYS A 61 0.68 4.22 -4.02
N HIS A 62 0.65 3.08 -3.32
CA HIS A 62 0.21 1.80 -3.89
C HIS A 62 -1.30 1.52 -3.77
N THR A 63 -2.09 2.39 -3.14
CA THR A 63 -3.53 2.19 -2.99
C THR A 63 -4.30 2.40 -4.29
N LYS A 64 -5.26 1.50 -4.54
CA LYS A 64 -6.34 1.66 -5.53
C LYS A 64 -7.69 1.92 -4.88
N GLY A 65 -7.68 2.26 -3.60
CA GLY A 65 -8.86 2.40 -2.75
C GLY A 65 -9.09 1.18 -1.88
N LEU A 66 -9.72 1.42 -0.72
CA LEU A 66 -9.86 0.43 0.36
C LEU A 66 -10.38 -0.94 -0.12
N ILE A 67 -11.44 -0.97 -0.93
CA ILE A 67 -12.06 -2.22 -1.38
C ILE A 67 -11.10 -3.02 -2.27
N MET A 68 -10.45 -2.38 -3.24
CA MET A 68 -9.52 -3.05 -4.15
C MET A 68 -8.27 -3.53 -3.42
N ASP A 69 -7.75 -2.72 -2.49
CA ASP A 69 -6.55 -3.08 -1.73
C ASP A 69 -6.81 -4.32 -0.85
N LYS A 70 -7.97 -4.38 -0.18
CA LYS A 70 -8.29 -5.52 0.69
C LYS A 70 -8.66 -6.77 -0.11
N THR A 71 -9.35 -6.65 -1.25
CA THR A 71 -9.68 -7.81 -2.09
C THR A 71 -8.42 -8.45 -2.71
N VAL A 72 -7.52 -7.63 -3.25
CA VAL A 72 -6.23 -8.11 -3.78
C VAL A 72 -5.33 -8.63 -2.66
N GLY A 73 -5.28 -7.91 -1.53
CA GLY A 73 -4.50 -8.32 -0.35
C GLY A 73 -4.94 -9.66 0.23
N ILE A 74 -6.24 -9.91 0.39
CA ILE A 74 -6.76 -11.20 0.87
C ILE A 74 -6.36 -12.33 -0.07
N LYS A 75 -6.50 -12.13 -1.39
CA LYS A 75 -6.06 -13.12 -2.38
C LYS A 75 -4.58 -13.42 -2.22
N LYS A 76 -3.74 -12.38 -2.05
CA LYS A 76 -2.30 -12.53 -1.88
C LYS A 76 -1.96 -13.29 -0.58
N VAL A 77 -2.58 -12.92 0.55
CA VAL A 77 -2.42 -13.64 1.83
C VAL A 77 -2.78 -15.11 1.69
N PHE A 78 -3.91 -15.42 1.03
CA PHE A 78 -4.31 -16.80 0.79
C PHE A 78 -3.27 -17.57 -0.03
N LEU A 79 -2.81 -17.00 -1.14
CA LEU A 79 -1.81 -17.63 -2.02
C LEU A 79 -0.47 -17.85 -1.31
N THR A 80 -0.05 -16.90 -0.48
CA THR A 80 1.16 -17.03 0.34
C THR A 80 0.98 -18.11 1.41
N ALA A 81 -0.15 -18.12 2.12
CA ALA A 81 -0.41 -19.09 3.17
C ALA A 81 -0.54 -20.54 2.66
N THR A 82 -1.00 -20.73 1.41
CA THR A 82 -1.07 -22.05 0.77
C THR A 82 0.23 -22.46 0.06
N GLY A 83 1.27 -21.63 0.10
CA GLY A 83 2.54 -21.89 -0.58
C GLY A 83 2.46 -21.80 -2.11
N MET A 84 1.35 -21.29 -2.66
CA MET A 84 1.17 -21.11 -4.11
C MET A 84 1.99 -19.93 -4.64
N VAL A 85 2.32 -18.96 -3.79
CA VAL A 85 3.20 -17.85 -4.13
C VAL A 85 4.20 -17.63 -3.01
N ASP A 86 5.47 -17.60 -3.38
CA ASP A 86 6.55 -17.18 -2.50
C ASP A 86 6.41 -15.67 -2.22
N PRO A 87 6.19 -15.24 -0.96
CA PRO A 87 6.10 -13.83 -0.65
C PRO A 87 7.39 -13.07 -0.97
N TRP A 88 8.55 -13.72 -0.87
CA TRP A 88 9.88 -13.11 -1.04
C TRP A 88 10.31 -12.95 -2.50
N HIS A 89 9.60 -13.59 -3.43
CA HIS A 89 9.95 -13.61 -4.86
C HIS A 89 8.79 -13.23 -5.78
N ASP A 90 7.69 -12.70 -5.22
CA ASP A 90 6.58 -12.24 -6.03
C ASP A 90 6.96 -10.98 -6.79
N LYS A 91 7.10 -11.10 -8.11
CA LYS A 91 7.24 -9.95 -9.00
C LYS A 91 5.91 -9.20 -9.01
N LEU A 92 5.71 -8.31 -8.05
CA LEU A 92 4.57 -7.42 -8.11
C LEU A 92 4.77 -6.45 -9.28
N PRO A 93 3.82 -6.38 -10.24
CA PRO A 93 3.81 -5.26 -11.15
C PRO A 93 3.56 -4.01 -10.31
N VAL A 94 4.47 -3.04 -10.40
CA VAL A 94 4.32 -1.73 -9.77
C VAL A 94 3.11 -1.06 -10.43
N LYS A 95 1.94 -1.20 -9.81
CA LYS A 95 0.71 -0.54 -10.26
C LYS A 95 0.33 0.53 -9.25
N PHE A 96 1.02 1.65 -9.33
CA PHE A 96 0.58 2.89 -8.70
C PHE A 96 -0.21 3.72 -9.71
N LYS A 97 -0.72 4.84 -9.23
CA LYS A 97 -1.58 5.77 -9.95
C LYS A 97 -0.90 7.13 -9.91
N GLU A 98 -0.71 7.78 -11.06
CA GLU A 98 -0.06 9.09 -11.15
C GLU A 98 -0.78 10.17 -10.34
N GLU A 99 -2.09 9.98 -10.12
CA GLU A 99 -2.90 10.81 -9.25
C GLU A 99 -2.37 10.87 -7.81
N LYS A 100 -1.58 9.88 -7.36
CA LYS A 100 -0.92 9.90 -6.05
C LYS A 100 0.24 10.88 -5.99
N CYS A 101 0.97 11.05 -7.09
CA CYS A 101 2.01 12.07 -7.20
C CYS A 101 1.37 13.46 -7.23
N ILE A 102 0.32 13.63 -8.04
CA ILE A 102 -0.43 14.88 -8.19
C ILE A 102 -1.03 15.33 -6.85
N ALA A 103 -1.64 14.40 -6.11
CA ALA A 103 -2.29 14.70 -4.83
C ALA A 103 -1.38 15.30 -3.74
N CYS A 104 -0.05 15.14 -3.86
CA CYS A 104 0.91 15.71 -2.92
C CYS A 104 1.75 16.84 -3.52
N HIS A 105 2.09 16.76 -4.82
CA HIS A 105 2.98 17.74 -5.44
C HIS A 105 2.22 18.90 -6.13
N PHE A 106 0.99 18.67 -6.59
CA PHE A 106 0.23 19.63 -7.40
C PHE A 106 -1.06 20.08 -6.70
N GLU A 107 -1.57 19.28 -5.77
CA GLU A 107 -2.86 19.54 -5.09
C GLU A 107 -2.71 19.70 -3.56
N PRO A 108 -3.40 20.69 -2.96
CA PRO A 108 -4.05 21.81 -3.64
C PRO A 108 -3.01 22.69 -4.35
N ALA A 109 -3.42 23.35 -5.44
CA ALA A 109 -2.58 24.35 -6.08
C ALA A 109 -2.48 25.57 -5.14
N THR A 110 -1.27 25.92 -4.73
CA THR A 110 -0.97 27.05 -3.86
C THR A 110 0.09 27.93 -4.52
N ASP A 111 0.27 29.15 -4.00
CA ASP A 111 1.34 30.02 -4.49
C ASP A 111 2.74 29.38 -4.30
N GLU A 112 2.89 28.46 -3.34
CA GLU A 112 4.15 27.76 -3.05
C GLU A 112 4.52 26.72 -4.13
N ASN A 113 3.54 26.05 -4.73
CA ASN A 113 3.78 25.04 -5.78
C ASN A 113 3.46 25.54 -7.19
N LYS A 114 2.99 26.79 -7.34
CA LYS A 114 2.61 27.36 -8.64
C LYS A 114 3.71 27.27 -9.70
N ASP A 115 4.95 27.61 -9.36
CA ASP A 115 6.08 27.52 -10.30
C ASP A 115 6.41 26.07 -10.69
N LEU A 116 6.24 25.12 -9.75
CA LEU A 116 6.38 23.70 -10.06
C LEU A 116 5.33 23.26 -11.10
N ILE A 117 4.06 23.61 -10.86
CA ILE A 117 2.93 23.29 -11.74
C ILE A 117 3.14 23.90 -13.13
N ASP A 118 3.43 25.20 -13.19
CA ASP A 118 3.60 25.93 -14.45
C ASP A 118 4.77 25.36 -15.28
N ARG A 119 5.87 24.96 -14.64
CA ARG A 119 7.02 24.32 -15.33
C ARG A 119 6.72 22.89 -15.78
N HIS A 120 5.85 22.16 -15.06
CA HIS A 120 5.51 20.77 -15.40
C HIS A 120 4.36 20.63 -16.39
N ALA A 121 3.51 21.65 -16.55
CA ALA A 121 2.32 21.61 -17.39
C ALA A 121 2.58 21.07 -18.81
N LYS A 122 3.66 21.52 -19.45
CA LYS A 122 4.04 21.05 -20.80
C LYS A 122 4.55 19.61 -20.82
N TYR A 123 5.20 19.15 -19.76
CA TYR A 123 5.76 17.79 -19.71
C TYR A 123 4.67 16.77 -19.42
N THR A 124 3.74 17.09 -18.50
CA THR A 124 2.65 16.19 -18.10
C THR A 124 1.66 15.88 -19.22
N GLU A 125 1.62 16.69 -20.28
CA GLU A 125 0.82 16.42 -21.49
C GLU A 125 1.51 15.46 -22.48
N ASN A 126 2.83 15.29 -22.38
CA ASN A 126 3.66 14.64 -23.41
C ASN A 126 4.43 13.40 -22.92
N VAL A 127 4.32 13.05 -21.63
CA VAL A 127 4.97 11.86 -21.05
C VAL A 127 3.92 10.91 -20.48
N GLU A 128 4.25 9.62 -20.40
CA GLU A 128 3.33 8.58 -19.91
C GLU A 128 2.96 8.75 -18.42
N GLY A 129 3.88 9.33 -17.64
CA GLY A 129 3.69 9.56 -16.22
C GLY A 129 4.91 10.15 -15.53
N CYS A 130 4.80 10.53 -14.25
CA CYS A 130 5.85 11.20 -13.49
C CYS A 130 7.12 10.34 -13.42
N LEU A 131 6.98 9.02 -13.30
CA LEU A 131 8.12 8.11 -13.21
C LEU A 131 8.95 7.99 -14.51
N THR A 132 8.44 8.50 -15.64
CA THR A 132 9.22 8.56 -16.89
C THR A 132 10.54 9.32 -16.68
N CYS A 133 10.49 10.38 -15.88
CA CYS A 133 11.69 11.14 -15.49
C CYS A 133 12.10 10.84 -14.04
N HIS A 134 11.15 10.48 -13.17
CA HIS A 134 11.36 10.29 -11.72
C HIS A 134 11.42 8.81 -11.30
N GLY A 135 12.09 7.95 -12.07
CA GLY A 135 12.00 6.47 -11.91
C GLY A 135 12.45 5.88 -10.57
N ASN A 136 13.22 6.62 -9.76
CA ASN A 136 13.80 6.14 -8.48
C ASN A 136 13.19 6.79 -7.22
N VAL A 137 12.00 7.41 -7.31
CA VAL A 137 11.41 8.13 -6.16
C VAL A 137 10.90 7.22 -5.04
N GLY A 138 10.24 6.12 -5.41
CA GLY A 138 9.63 5.20 -4.45
C GLY A 138 10.57 4.08 -4.00
N HIS A 139 11.35 3.55 -4.95
CA HIS A 139 12.35 2.52 -4.71
C HIS A 139 13.60 2.83 -5.52
N VAL A 140 14.77 2.77 -4.89
CA VAL A 140 16.06 2.79 -5.58
C VAL A 140 16.21 1.47 -6.35
N GLN A 141 16.12 1.53 -7.68
CA GLN A 141 16.01 0.34 -8.53
C GLN A 141 17.25 -0.54 -8.48
N GLU A 142 18.44 0.04 -8.34
CA GLU A 142 19.69 -0.70 -8.20
C GLU A 142 19.64 -1.62 -6.97
N ILE A 143 19.24 -1.08 -5.81
CA ILE A 143 19.13 -1.83 -4.55
C ILE A 143 18.01 -2.87 -4.64
N LEU A 144 16.88 -2.50 -5.23
CA LEU A 144 15.75 -3.41 -5.42
C LEU A 144 16.15 -4.64 -6.25
N ASN A 145 16.84 -4.41 -7.37
CA ASN A 145 17.28 -5.46 -8.28
C ASN A 145 18.36 -6.35 -7.64
N GLU A 146 19.35 -5.76 -6.98
CA GLU A 146 20.40 -6.53 -6.29
C GLU A 146 19.82 -7.48 -5.23
N LYS A 147 18.88 -6.99 -4.41
CA LYS A 147 18.26 -7.79 -3.35
C LYS A 147 17.37 -8.89 -3.91
N TYR A 148 16.63 -8.59 -4.98
CA TYR A 148 15.79 -9.57 -5.65
C TYR A 148 16.62 -10.70 -6.29
N GLU A 149 17.77 -10.40 -6.89
CA GLU A 149 18.64 -11.44 -7.44
C GLU A 149 19.35 -12.24 -6.34
N TYR A 150 19.76 -11.60 -5.24
CA TYR A 150 20.35 -12.32 -4.08
C TYR A 150 19.36 -13.32 -3.47
N SER A 151 18.09 -12.96 -3.31
CA SER A 151 17.11 -13.83 -2.67
C SER A 151 16.87 -15.12 -3.45
N LYS A 152 16.95 -15.08 -4.79
CA LYS A 152 16.83 -16.27 -5.66
C LYS A 152 17.97 -17.28 -5.47
N GLN A 153 19.15 -16.82 -5.07
CA GLN A 153 20.35 -17.66 -4.95
C GLN A 153 20.39 -18.46 -3.65
N GLN A 154 19.52 -18.15 -2.68
CA GLN A 154 19.49 -18.76 -1.35
C GLN A 154 18.43 -19.88 -1.23
N GLN A 155 17.92 -20.38 -2.37
CA GLN A 155 16.98 -21.49 -2.48
C GLN A 155 17.64 -22.68 -3.18
#